data_AF-A0A4R4TM73-F1
#
_entry.id   AF-A0A4R4TM73-F1
#
_cell.length_a   1.000
_cell.length_b   1.000
_cell.length_c   1.000
_cell.angle_alpha   90.00
_cell.angle_beta   90.00
_cell.angle_gamma   90.00
#
_symmetry.space_group_name_H-M   'P 1'
#
loop_
_entity.id
_entity.type
_entity.pdbx_description
1 polymer ?
#
loop_
_entity_poly.entity_id
_entity_poly.type
_entity_poly.pdbx_seq_one_letter_code
_entity_poly.pdbx_strand_id
1 'polypeptide(L)'
;MQETRVASVHTSRVFRAGCQRLDGAASVDRLRQRRGLPDGAFDRDRTAQAFAAGLVRRAGGQGVLSDPARLSGLVAAVGPKVAVAGGATSLLELLRVVPELKSLDPVGINLPVDAPADRSWVVGTDPAATPQFLAALRQDRLAQWVAEHPGRVTPMG
;
A
#
# COMPACT_ATOMS: atom_id res chain seq x y z
N MET A 1 17.39 -12.54 -14.35
CA MET A 1 16.03 -12.40 -13.78
C MET A 1 15.92 -13.41 -12.65
N GLN A 2 15.95 -12.96 -11.39
CA GLN A 2 15.77 -13.88 -10.26
C GLN A 2 14.27 -14.11 -10.05
N GLU A 3 13.83 -15.37 -10.17
CA GLU A 3 12.51 -15.81 -9.71
C GLU A 3 12.47 -15.65 -8.18
N THR A 4 12.08 -14.49 -7.68
CA THR A 4 12.02 -14.27 -6.23
C THR A 4 10.82 -15.01 -5.65
N ARG A 5 11.06 -16.24 -5.17
CA ARG A 5 10.09 -17.01 -4.38
C ARG A 5 10.19 -16.56 -2.93
N VAL A 6 9.04 -16.23 -2.32
CA VAL A 6 8.97 -15.92 -0.89
C VAL A 6 8.31 -17.10 -0.18
N ALA A 7 9.07 -17.85 0.60
CA ALA A 7 8.52 -18.85 1.49
C ALA A 7 7.99 -18.17 2.76
N SER A 8 6.76 -18.51 3.15
CA SER A 8 6.18 -17.98 4.38
C SER A 8 6.95 -18.53 5.59
N VAL A 9 7.24 -17.65 6.54
CA VAL A 9 7.73 -18.06 7.88
C VAL A 9 6.60 -18.35 8.87
N HIS A 10 5.33 -18.15 8.48
CA HIS A 10 4.15 -18.36 9.32
C HIS A 10 3.35 -19.60 8.91
N THR A 11 3.50 -20.04 7.67
CA THR A 11 2.81 -21.19 7.08
C THR A 11 3.74 -21.96 6.15
N SER A 12 3.29 -23.06 5.56
CA SER A 12 4.03 -23.79 4.51
C SER A 12 3.86 -23.19 3.11
N ARG A 13 3.23 -22.01 2.98
CA ARG A 13 2.92 -21.38 1.69
C ARG A 13 4.18 -20.81 1.03
N VAL A 14 4.25 -20.91 -0.29
CA VAL A 14 5.26 -20.25 -1.12
C VAL A 14 4.57 -19.31 -2.09
N PHE A 15 4.96 -18.04 -2.07
CA PHE A 15 4.51 -17.02 -3.02
C PHE A 15 5.49 -16.95 -4.18
N ARG A 16 4.99 -17.11 -5.41
CA ARG A 16 5.81 -17.04 -6.62
C ARG A 16 5.98 -15.60 -7.07
N ALA A 17 6.91 -15.33 -7.98
CA ALA A 17 6.97 -14.04 -8.66
C ALA A 17 5.77 -13.86 -9.61
N GLY A 18 5.37 -12.62 -9.88
CA GLY A 18 4.31 -12.27 -10.82
C GLY A 18 2.92 -12.07 -10.21
N CYS A 19 1.96 -11.71 -11.06
CA CYS A 19 0.58 -11.41 -10.68
C CYS A 19 -0.09 -12.63 -10.05
N GLN A 20 -0.64 -12.44 -8.86
CA GLN A 20 -1.31 -13.49 -8.11
C GLN A 20 -2.64 -12.99 -7.56
N ARG A 21 -3.65 -13.86 -7.59
CA ARG A 21 -4.89 -13.64 -6.87
C ARG A 21 -4.82 -14.41 -5.55
N LEU A 22 -4.69 -13.66 -4.46
CA LEU A 22 -4.64 -14.21 -3.11
C LEU A 22 -6.04 -14.20 -2.49
N ASP A 23 -6.39 -15.26 -1.78
CA ASP A 23 -7.54 -15.23 -0.87
C ASP A 23 -7.20 -14.44 0.41
N GLY A 24 -8.17 -14.30 1.31
CA GLY A 24 -7.98 -13.54 2.55
C GLY A 24 -6.86 -14.10 3.44
N ALA A 25 -6.77 -15.41 3.59
CA ALA A 25 -5.77 -16.04 4.44
C ALA A 25 -4.35 -15.91 3.85
N ALA A 26 -4.21 -16.11 2.54
CA ALA A 26 -2.97 -15.92 1.80
C ALA A 26 -2.52 -14.46 1.80
N SER A 27 -3.47 -13.51 1.74
CA SER A 27 -3.17 -12.07 1.82
C SER A 27 -2.62 -11.69 3.18
N VAL A 28 -3.26 -12.14 4.27
CA VAL A 28 -2.79 -11.90 5.64
C VAL A 28 -1.42 -12.54 5.88
N ASP A 29 -1.21 -13.77 5.41
CA ASP A 29 0.08 -14.44 5.47
C ASP A 29 1.17 -13.63 4.76
N ARG A 30 0.89 -13.15 3.54
CA ARG A 30 1.85 -12.35 2.76
C ARG A 30 2.17 -11.01 3.41
N LEU A 31 1.18 -10.31 3.95
CA LEU A 31 1.32 -9.02 4.64
C LEU A 31 2.14 -9.12 5.92
N ARG A 32 2.12 -10.29 6.58
CA ARG A 32 2.89 -10.56 7.80
C ARG A 32 4.34 -10.97 7.53
N GLN A 33 4.73 -11.16 6.27
CA GLN A 33 6.12 -11.49 5.94
C GLN A 33 7.03 -10.29 6.23
N ARG A 34 8.06 -10.52 7.05
CA ARG A 34 9.13 -9.55 7.33
C ARG A 34 10.53 -10.18 7.36
N ARG A 35 10.60 -11.52 7.30
CA ARG A 35 11.83 -12.32 7.43
C ARG A 35 12.03 -13.09 6.12
N GLY A 36 13.28 -13.33 5.75
CA GLY A 36 13.61 -14.01 4.49
C GLY A 36 13.31 -13.18 3.23
N LEU A 37 13.09 -11.87 3.40
CA LEU A 37 12.92 -10.91 2.30
C LEU A 37 14.26 -10.19 2.05
N PRO A 38 14.69 -10.01 0.79
CA PRO A 38 15.97 -9.37 0.46
C PRO A 38 16.20 -8.02 1.14
N ASP A 39 15.18 -7.17 1.17
CA ASP A 39 15.26 -5.81 1.75
C ASP A 39 14.46 -5.69 3.06
N GLY A 40 14.15 -6.82 3.70
CA GLY A 40 13.55 -6.89 5.03
C GLY A 40 12.24 -6.09 5.17
N ALA A 41 12.24 -5.08 6.05
CA ALA A 41 11.05 -4.27 6.34
C ALA A 41 10.58 -3.45 5.12
N PHE A 42 11.48 -3.03 4.23
CA PHE A 42 11.10 -2.30 3.03
C PHE A 42 10.28 -3.19 2.07
N ASP A 43 10.63 -4.47 1.96
CA ASP A 43 9.83 -5.44 1.20
C ASP A 43 8.44 -5.66 1.82
N ARG A 44 8.33 -5.63 3.15
CA ARG A 44 7.02 -5.68 3.84
C ARG A 44 6.19 -4.45 3.46
N ASP A 45 6.78 -3.26 3.44
CA ASP A 45 6.06 -2.03 3.12
C ASP A 45 5.62 -2.03 1.64
N ARG A 46 6.48 -2.47 0.71
CA ARG A 46 6.10 -2.71 -0.70
C ARG A 46 4.97 -3.73 -0.84
N THR A 47 4.96 -4.76 0.00
CA THR A 47 3.88 -5.75 0.03
C THR A 47 2.56 -5.12 0.47
N ALA A 48 2.57 -4.25 1.49
CA ALA A 48 1.38 -3.54 1.94
C ALA A 48 0.84 -2.58 0.87
N GLN A 49 1.74 -1.86 0.17
CA GLN A 49 1.37 -1.02 -0.97
C GLN A 49 0.72 -1.83 -2.10
N ALA A 50 1.33 -2.96 -2.49
CA ALA A 50 0.80 -3.83 -3.54
C ALA A 50 -0.56 -4.44 -3.15
N PHE A 51 -0.76 -4.78 -1.87
CA PHE A 51 -2.06 -5.21 -1.36
C PHE A 51 -3.11 -4.10 -1.46
N ALA A 52 -2.78 -2.88 -1.04
CA ALA A 52 -3.69 -1.73 -1.12
C ALA A 52 -4.07 -1.41 -2.58
N ALA A 53 -3.09 -1.39 -3.49
CA ALA A 53 -3.32 -1.20 -4.92
C ALA A 53 -4.19 -2.32 -5.51
N GLY A 54 -3.91 -3.58 -5.16
CA GLY A 54 -4.71 -4.73 -5.55
C GLY A 54 -6.15 -4.67 -5.03
N LEU A 55 -6.37 -4.18 -3.81
CA LEU A 55 -7.70 -4.00 -3.24
C LEU A 55 -8.50 -2.92 -4.00
N VAL A 56 -7.88 -1.77 -4.29
CA VAL A 56 -8.50 -0.70 -5.09
C VAL A 56 -8.86 -1.22 -6.49
N ARG A 57 -7.92 -1.88 -7.18
CA ARG A 57 -8.16 -2.46 -8.51
C ARG A 57 -9.24 -3.53 -8.48
N ARG A 58 -9.28 -4.38 -7.45
CA ARG A 58 -10.33 -5.41 -7.28
C ARG A 58 -11.69 -4.78 -7.06
N ALA A 59 -11.79 -3.78 -6.18
CA ALA A 59 -13.04 -3.07 -5.91
C ALA A 59 -13.55 -2.33 -7.16
N GLY A 60 -12.66 -1.65 -7.89
CA GLY A 60 -12.96 -1.00 -9.16
C GLY A 60 -13.43 -1.99 -10.22
N GLY A 61 -12.68 -3.07 -10.44
CA GLY A 61 -13.01 -4.11 -11.42
C GLY A 61 -14.28 -4.92 -11.10
N GLN A 62 -14.73 -4.92 -9.83
CA GLN A 62 -16.03 -5.48 -9.43
C GLN A 62 -17.17 -4.45 -9.43
N GLY A 63 -16.90 -3.21 -9.86
CA GLY A 63 -17.87 -2.12 -9.90
C GLY A 63 -18.27 -1.59 -8.52
N VAL A 64 -17.58 -1.98 -7.45
CA VAL A 64 -17.90 -1.53 -6.08
C VAL A 64 -17.71 -0.03 -5.95
N LEU A 65 -16.65 0.52 -6.56
CA LEU A 65 -16.38 1.95 -6.48
C LEU A 65 -17.42 2.76 -7.27
N SER A 66 -17.99 2.20 -8.34
CA SER A 66 -18.96 2.85 -9.24
C SER A 66 -20.43 2.65 -8.85
N ASP A 67 -20.74 1.73 -7.94
CA ASP A 67 -22.10 1.38 -7.52
C ASP A 67 -22.30 1.77 -6.04
N PRO A 68 -23.09 2.82 -5.76
CA PRO A 68 -23.33 3.29 -4.39
C PRO A 68 -23.93 2.23 -3.46
N ALA A 69 -24.76 1.32 -3.98
CA ALA A 69 -25.35 0.26 -3.19
C ALA A 69 -24.31 -0.79 -2.79
N ARG A 70 -23.42 -1.19 -3.71
CA ARG A 70 -22.29 -2.09 -3.40
C ARG A 70 -21.29 -1.45 -2.45
N LEU A 71 -20.98 -0.17 -2.63
CA LEU A 71 -20.09 0.58 -1.76
C LEU A 71 -20.64 0.65 -0.33
N SER A 72 -21.93 0.99 -0.19
CA SER A 72 -22.63 0.99 1.09
C SER A 72 -22.62 -0.39 1.76
N GLY A 73 -22.88 -1.45 0.98
CA GLY A 73 -22.80 -2.83 1.47
C GLY A 73 -21.40 -3.22 1.97
N LEU A 74 -20.34 -2.80 1.28
CA LEU A 74 -18.97 -3.02 1.74
C LEU A 74 -18.69 -2.30 3.06
N VAL A 75 -19.08 -1.02 3.15
CA VAL A 75 -18.94 -0.22 4.37
C VAL A 75 -19.69 -0.84 5.54
N ALA A 76 -20.92 -1.30 5.34
CA ALA A 76 -21.70 -1.97 6.39
C ALA A 76 -21.04 -3.29 6.87
N ALA A 77 -20.44 -4.05 5.96
CA ALA A 77 -19.79 -5.33 6.29
C ALA A 77 -18.45 -5.16 7.03
N VAL A 78 -17.69 -4.10 6.70
CA VAL A 78 -16.33 -3.87 7.23
C VAL A 78 -16.32 -2.89 8.40
N GLY A 79 -17.20 -1.91 8.42
CA GLY A 79 -17.27 -0.84 9.42
C GLY A 79 -17.20 -1.34 10.87
N PRO A 80 -17.98 -2.37 11.28
CA PRO A 80 -17.91 -2.92 12.63
C PRO A 80 -16.56 -3.54 13.03
N LYS A 81 -15.67 -3.79 12.06
CA LYS A 81 -14.36 -4.43 12.25
C LYS A 81 -13.20 -3.44 12.19
N VAL A 82 -13.46 -2.15 11.96
CA VAL A 82 -12.44 -1.12 11.78
C VAL A 82 -12.73 0.06 12.70
N ALA A 83 -11.72 0.52 13.43
CA ALA A 83 -11.79 1.75 14.19
C ALA A 83 -11.31 2.93 13.33
N VAL A 84 -12.14 3.96 13.20
CA VAL A 84 -11.80 5.24 12.55
C VAL A 84 -11.95 6.34 13.59
N ALA A 85 -10.95 7.21 13.70
CA ALA A 85 -11.04 8.39 14.56
C ALA A 85 -12.22 9.27 14.11
N GLY A 86 -13.16 9.55 15.02
CA GLY A 86 -14.41 10.25 14.71
C GLY A 86 -15.58 9.35 14.28
N GLY A 87 -15.42 8.02 14.31
CA GLY A 87 -16.51 7.06 14.16
C GLY A 87 -17.14 7.02 12.76
N ALA A 88 -18.46 6.80 12.70
CA ALA A 88 -19.19 6.59 11.43
C ALA A 88 -19.15 7.81 10.50
N THR A 89 -19.15 9.03 11.04
CA THR A 89 -19.08 10.27 10.26
C THR A 89 -17.77 10.35 9.46
N SER A 90 -16.64 10.02 10.09
CA SER A 90 -15.33 9.99 9.41
C SER A 90 -15.26 8.94 8.30
N LEU A 91 -15.97 7.82 8.45
CA LEU A 91 -16.04 6.81 7.39
C LEU A 91 -16.80 7.32 6.16
N LEU A 92 -17.86 8.11 6.35
CA LEU A 92 -18.57 8.76 5.24
C LEU A 92 -17.72 9.83 4.56
N GLU A 93 -16.91 10.58 5.32
CA GLU A 93 -15.94 11.53 4.77
C GLU A 93 -14.91 10.83 3.88
N LEU A 94 -14.42 9.65 4.29
CA LEU A 94 -13.53 8.82 3.45
C LEU A 94 -14.19 8.35 2.15
N LEU A 95 -15.52 8.31 2.05
CA LEU A 95 -16.18 7.97 0.79
C LEU A 95 -16.07 9.09 -0.26
N ARG A 96 -15.74 10.33 0.14
CA ARG A 96 -15.56 11.45 -0.79
C ARG A 96 -14.39 11.26 -1.74
N VAL A 97 -13.38 10.46 -1.38
CA VAL A 97 -12.22 10.16 -2.24
C VAL A 97 -12.49 9.02 -3.24
N VAL A 98 -13.59 8.27 -3.09
CA VAL A 98 -13.91 7.12 -3.95
C VAL A 98 -13.99 7.48 -5.45
N PRO A 99 -14.58 8.62 -5.86
CA PRO A 99 -14.58 9.04 -7.26
C PRO A 99 -13.17 9.17 -7.86
N GLU A 100 -12.21 9.68 -7.09
CA GLU A 100 -10.81 9.84 -7.53
C GLU A 100 -10.15 8.48 -7.79
N LEU A 101 -10.42 7.51 -6.90
CA LEU A 101 -9.88 6.15 -7.00
C LEU A 101 -10.36 5.36 -8.24
N LYS A 102 -11.46 5.76 -8.88
CA LYS A 102 -12.01 5.06 -10.06
C LYS A 102 -11.12 5.16 -11.29
N SER A 103 -10.28 6.20 -11.35
CA SER A 103 -9.60 6.62 -12.58
C SER A 103 -8.08 6.56 -12.51
N LEU A 104 -7.53 6.03 -11.42
CA LEU A 104 -6.11 6.08 -11.13
C LEU A 104 -5.54 4.67 -10.95
N ASP A 105 -4.36 4.42 -11.51
CA ASP A 105 -3.53 3.29 -11.09
C ASP A 105 -2.70 3.75 -9.89
N PRO A 106 -2.87 3.14 -8.70
CA PRO A 106 -2.17 3.57 -7.50
C PRO A 106 -0.66 3.44 -7.67
N VAL A 107 0.10 4.43 -7.19
CA VAL A 107 1.56 4.33 -7.07
C VAL A 107 1.96 4.18 -5.60
N GLY A 108 2.99 3.39 -5.33
CA GLY A 108 3.55 3.28 -3.99
C GLY A 108 4.60 4.37 -3.75
N ILE A 109 4.45 5.10 -2.65
CA ILE A 109 5.46 6.05 -2.17
C ILE A 109 5.74 5.77 -0.69
N ASN A 110 6.97 6.01 -0.26
CA ASN A 110 7.38 5.93 1.14
C ASN A 110 8.01 7.26 1.55
N LEU A 111 7.99 7.54 2.85
CA LEU A 111 8.82 8.61 3.40
C LEU A 111 10.27 8.39 2.93
N PRO A 112 10.95 9.41 2.37
CA PRO A 112 12.33 9.25 1.94
C PRO A 112 13.21 8.89 3.13
N VAL A 113 13.97 7.81 2.98
CA VAL A 113 14.89 7.30 3.99
C VAL A 113 16.23 6.98 3.34
N ASP A 114 17.27 7.01 4.17
CA ASP A 114 18.60 6.54 3.81
C ASP A 114 18.78 5.09 4.25
N ALA A 115 19.51 4.32 3.45
CA ALA A 115 19.93 3.00 3.86
C ALA A 115 20.86 3.14 5.09
N PRO A 116 20.63 2.41 6.19
CA PRO A 116 21.44 2.56 7.39
C PRO A 116 22.90 2.24 7.09
N ALA A 117 23.80 3.16 7.44
CA ALA A 117 25.24 3.03 7.20
C ALA A 117 25.90 1.93 8.06
N ASP A 118 25.24 1.52 9.15
CA ASP A 118 25.89 0.85 10.28
C ASP A 118 25.11 -0.36 10.83
N ARG A 119 24.50 -1.21 9.99
CA ARG A 119 23.71 -2.41 10.42
C ARG A 119 22.68 -2.11 11.55
N SER A 120 22.32 -0.86 11.77
CA SER A 120 21.37 -0.48 12.78
C SER A 120 19.96 -0.83 12.30
N TRP A 121 19.09 -1.16 13.26
CA TRP A 121 17.66 -1.35 13.02
C TRP A 121 16.91 -0.01 12.92
N VAL A 122 17.64 1.10 12.99
CA VAL A 122 17.12 2.46 12.92
C VAL A 122 17.35 2.98 11.51
N VAL A 123 16.27 3.36 10.85
CA VAL A 123 16.32 3.94 9.51
C VAL A 123 16.14 5.45 9.65
N GLY A 124 17.16 6.20 9.25
CA GLY A 124 17.11 7.65 9.21
C GLY A 124 16.36 8.17 7.98
N THR A 125 15.70 9.31 8.13
CA THR A 125 15.11 10.05 7.00
C THR A 125 16.19 10.67 6.13
N ASP A 126 15.98 10.70 4.82
CA ASP A 126 16.87 11.39 3.89
C ASP A 126 16.77 12.92 4.12
N PRO A 127 17.84 13.58 4.61
CA PRO A 127 17.77 15.00 4.99
C PRO A 127 17.56 15.93 3.79
N ALA A 128 17.89 15.50 2.56
CA ALA A 128 17.69 16.29 1.36
C ALA A 128 16.26 16.11 0.80
N ALA A 129 15.77 14.88 0.72
CA ALA A 129 14.49 14.57 0.08
C ALA A 129 13.28 14.71 1.02
N THR A 130 13.42 14.40 2.31
CA THR A 130 12.30 14.38 3.26
C THR A 130 11.63 15.75 3.42
N PRO A 131 12.34 16.89 3.56
CA PRO A 131 11.69 18.20 3.65
C PRO A 131 10.85 18.54 2.41
N GLN A 132 11.34 18.18 1.22
CA GLN A 132 10.64 18.40 -0.05
C GLN A 132 9.39 17.52 -0.16
N PHE A 133 9.50 16.25 0.21
CA PHE A 133 8.38 15.31 0.27
C PHE A 133 7.27 15.80 1.21
N LEU A 134 7.63 16.23 2.43
CA LEU A 134 6.66 16.72 3.40
C LEU A 134 6.04 18.07 2.98
N ALA A 135 6.82 18.93 2.32
CA ALA A 135 6.29 20.16 1.71
C ALA A 135 5.28 19.83 0.60
N ALA A 136 5.59 18.87 -0.27
CA ALA A 136 4.69 18.40 -1.31
C ALA A 136 3.40 17.80 -0.73
N LEU A 137 3.48 16.97 0.31
CA LEU A 137 2.30 16.42 0.99
C LEU A 137 1.41 17.54 1.55
N ARG A 138 1.99 18.50 2.27
CA ARG A 138 1.24 19.61 2.88
C ARG A 138 0.59 20.53 1.85
N GLN A 139 1.17 20.63 0.67
CA GLN A 139 0.74 21.54 -0.40
C GLN A 139 -0.09 20.83 -1.48
N ASP A 140 -0.43 19.55 -1.28
CA ASP A 140 -1.15 18.72 -2.25
C ASP A 140 -0.42 18.61 -3.61
N ARG A 141 0.91 18.46 -3.56
CA ARG A 141 1.82 18.38 -4.72
C ARG A 141 2.60 17.06 -4.79
N LEU A 142 2.11 16.01 -4.14
CA LEU A 142 2.78 14.71 -4.19
C LEU A 142 2.85 14.12 -5.60
N ALA A 143 1.84 14.36 -6.44
CA ALA A 143 1.88 13.92 -7.84
C ALA A 143 3.06 14.54 -8.60
N GLN A 144 3.32 15.84 -8.40
CA GLN A 144 4.48 16.52 -8.98
C GLN A 144 5.78 15.93 -8.42
N TRP A 145 5.87 15.77 -7.10
CA TRP A 145 7.07 15.21 -6.46
C TRP A 145 7.40 13.80 -6.98
N VAL A 146 6.39 12.95 -7.16
CA VAL A 146 6.50 11.61 -7.75
C VAL A 146 7.05 11.66 -9.17
N ALA A 147 6.55 12.57 -10.01
CA ALA A 147 7.01 12.73 -11.38
C ALA A 147 8.48 13.18 -11.46
N GLU A 148 8.92 14.01 -10.51
CA GLU A 148 10.31 14.49 -10.41
C GLU A 148 11.26 13.46 -9.78
N HIS A 149 10.73 12.47 -9.05
CA HIS A 149 11.52 11.47 -8.31
C HIS A 149 11.15 10.02 -8.69
N PRO A 150 11.24 9.60 -9.96
CA PRO A 150 10.81 8.27 -10.40
C PRO A 150 11.54 7.12 -9.67
N GLY A 151 12.79 7.34 -9.24
CA GLY A 151 13.56 6.36 -8.45
C GLY A 151 13.06 6.14 -7.01
N ARG A 152 12.12 6.97 -6.53
CA ARG A 152 11.49 6.85 -5.20
C ARG A 152 10.08 6.25 -5.27
N VAL A 153 9.60 5.92 -6.46
CA VAL A 153 8.28 5.33 -6.70
C VAL A 153 8.41 3.82 -6.67
N THR A 154 7.54 3.15 -5.92
CA THR A 154 7.39 1.70 -5.98
C THR A 154 6.34 1.37 -7.05
N PRO A 155 6.72 0.66 -8.14
CA PRO A 155 5.76 0.25 -9.16
C PRO A 155 4.74 -0.73 -8.58
N MET A 156 3.46 -0.43 -8.76
CA MET A 156 2.34 -1.30 -8.39
C MET A 156 1.85 -2.00 -9.65
N GLY A 157 2.62 -2.98 -10.14
CA GLY A 157 2.38 -3.63 -11.45
C GLY A 157 1.02 -4.27 -11.65
#